data_AF-A0A151ECW2-F1
#
_entry.id   AF-A0A151ECW2-F1
#
_cell.length_a   1.000
_cell.length_b   1.000
_cell.length_c   1.000
_cell.angle_alpha   90.00
_cell.angle_beta   90.00
_cell.angle_gamma   90.00
#
_symmetry.space_group_name_H-M   'P 1'
#
loop_
_entity.id
_entity.type
_entity.pdbx_description
1 polymer ?
#
loop_
_entity_poly.entity_id
_entity_poly.type
_entity_poly.pdbx_seq_one_letter_code
_entity_poly.pdbx_strand_id
1 'polypeptide(L)'
;MDLKKLITTVGLIVALAGGTLLQKACYPSVLPYPRENGTIEVLFSQTDNCSDRLEDLLSNAQGIKTALYDLDYEKVIDLLNQKSADLLIDEDNYFGMGQEIKGSGLMHNKFWIFYDINGTDYIATGSLNPTKRGFLMNDNNLVIISSKYLKANYEDEFNELQSKGKDLPTIYQKIIFNNNLLENYFCPDDNCEEKVLVTLKKARNSIYFMDFSFTSDPIGDYLISEKDKLDIKGVFEEQQAKSQKSYTEYYKMLDNNMNVRFDGNKYNMHHKVFIIDNQTVITGSYNPTKGGNERNDENILIIHDKRIAKEFLKEFERVWELAKTNYLN
;
A
#
# COMPACT_ATOMS: atom_id res chain seq x y z
N MET A 1 35.73 -45.35 37.02
CA MET A 1 36.61 -46.53 36.87
C MET A 1 36.65 -46.84 35.38
N ASP A 2 37.56 -46.20 34.66
CA ASP A 2 38.94 -46.64 34.34
C ASP A 2 38.93 -47.26 32.92
N LEU A 3 39.42 -46.61 31.86
CA LEU A 3 40.75 -46.05 31.54
C LEU A 3 41.82 -47.12 31.27
N LYS A 4 42.15 -47.31 29.97
CA LYS A 4 43.49 -47.58 29.36
C LYS A 4 43.28 -48.05 27.90
N LYS A 5 43.50 -47.23 26.86
CA LYS A 5 44.76 -46.72 26.24
C LYS A 5 45.73 -47.79 25.73
N LEU A 6 46.08 -47.67 24.43
CA LEU A 6 47.41 -47.48 23.80
C LEU A 6 47.60 -48.41 22.57
N ILE A 7 47.44 -47.94 21.31
CA ILE A 7 48.44 -47.34 20.38
C ILE A 7 49.63 -48.26 20.05
N THR A 8 49.90 -48.52 18.75
CA THR A 8 51.15 -48.22 17.98
C THR A 8 51.02 -48.86 16.56
N THR A 9 50.79 -48.14 15.44
CA THR A 9 51.64 -47.36 14.50
C THR A 9 52.40 -48.15 13.41
N VAL A 10 52.36 -47.60 12.17
CA VAL A 10 53.20 -47.79 10.95
C VAL A 10 52.71 -48.86 9.95
N GLY A 11 52.49 -48.61 8.65
CA GLY A 11 52.82 -47.46 7.80
C GLY A 11 52.31 -47.60 6.35
N LEU A 12 52.30 -46.46 5.66
CA LEU A 12 52.36 -46.20 4.22
C LEU A 12 52.09 -47.35 3.22
N ILE A 13 51.02 -47.23 2.43
CA ILE A 13 51.06 -47.43 0.96
C ILE A 13 50.32 -46.26 0.30
N VAL A 14 51.03 -45.60 -0.62
CA VAL A 14 50.60 -44.48 -1.47
C VAL A 14 50.17 -45.02 -2.84
N ALA A 15 49.28 -44.25 -3.49
CA ALA A 15 48.94 -44.22 -4.92
C ALA A 15 48.01 -45.35 -5.44
N LEU A 16 46.99 -45.11 -6.26
CA LEU A 16 46.55 -43.96 -7.07
C LEU A 16 45.10 -44.23 -7.56
N ALA A 17 44.45 -43.17 -8.05
CA ALA A 17 43.25 -43.14 -8.91
C ALA A 17 41.87 -42.99 -8.25
N GLY A 18 41.18 -41.89 -8.59
CA GLY A 18 39.78 -41.66 -8.26
C GLY A 18 39.50 -40.28 -7.65
N GLY A 19 40.11 -39.22 -8.16
CA GLY A 19 39.73 -37.85 -7.83
C GLY A 19 38.35 -37.53 -8.40
N THR A 20 37.28 -37.85 -7.68
CA THR A 20 36.01 -37.14 -7.83
C THR A 20 36.03 -35.97 -6.86
N LEU A 21 36.45 -34.81 -7.37
CA LEU A 21 36.05 -33.52 -6.81
C LEU A 21 34.52 -33.50 -6.79
N LEU A 22 33.93 -33.81 -5.63
CA LEU A 22 32.57 -33.40 -5.33
C LEU A 22 32.57 -31.88 -5.31
N GLN A 23 32.33 -31.30 -6.47
CA GLN A 23 31.98 -29.92 -6.65
C GLN A 23 30.75 -29.70 -5.77
N LYS A 24 30.95 -29.06 -4.60
CA LYS A 24 29.84 -28.53 -3.81
C LYS A 24 29.03 -27.68 -4.77
N ALA A 25 27.84 -28.15 -5.13
CA ALA A 25 26.88 -27.34 -5.84
C ALA A 25 26.67 -26.08 -5.01
N CYS A 26 27.14 -24.95 -5.53
CA CYS A 26 26.75 -23.64 -5.04
C CYS A 26 25.25 -23.57 -5.30
N TYR A 27 24.44 -23.70 -4.25
CA TYR A 27 23.01 -23.42 -4.34
C TYR A 27 22.87 -21.99 -4.89
N PRO A 28 22.13 -21.77 -6.00
CA PRO A 28 21.90 -20.42 -6.45
C PRO A 28 21.18 -19.66 -5.34
N SER A 29 21.78 -18.51 -5.00
CA SER A 29 21.22 -17.40 -4.25
C SER A 29 19.73 -17.23 -4.56
N VAL A 30 18.95 -16.86 -3.54
CA VAL A 30 17.58 -16.31 -3.65
C VAL A 30 17.39 -15.64 -5.00
N LEU A 31 16.46 -16.14 -5.82
CA LEU A 31 16.20 -15.55 -7.14
C LEU A 31 16.03 -14.04 -6.93
N PRO A 32 16.83 -13.19 -7.62
CA PRO A 32 16.74 -11.75 -7.42
C PRO A 32 15.32 -11.31 -7.80
N TYR A 33 14.74 -10.42 -6.99
CA TYR A 33 13.44 -9.82 -7.29
C TYR A 33 13.42 -9.29 -8.74
N PRO A 34 12.29 -9.40 -9.44
CA PRO A 34 12.15 -8.87 -10.79
C PRO A 34 12.58 -7.40 -10.83
N ARG A 35 13.29 -7.02 -11.90
CA ARG A 35 13.80 -5.66 -12.10
C ARG A 35 13.11 -5.01 -13.29
N GLU A 36 12.75 -3.75 -13.14
CA GLU A 36 12.28 -2.93 -14.25
C GLU A 36 12.57 -1.45 -13.99
N ASN A 37 12.45 -0.66 -15.06
CA ASN A 37 12.42 0.79 -14.97
C ASN A 37 11.07 1.28 -15.52
N GLY A 38 10.60 2.40 -15.00
CA GLY A 38 9.34 3.00 -15.39
C GLY A 38 9.17 4.38 -14.77
N THR A 39 7.95 4.88 -14.75
CA THR A 39 7.61 6.16 -14.13
C THR A 39 6.76 5.96 -12.89
N ILE A 40 6.89 6.87 -11.92
CA ILE A 40 6.04 6.95 -10.75
C ILE A 40 5.73 8.43 -10.48
N GLU A 41 4.44 8.72 -10.37
CA GLU A 41 3.86 10.04 -10.15
C GLU A 41 2.93 9.94 -8.93
N VAL A 42 2.91 10.99 -8.11
CA VAL A 42 2.02 11.08 -6.94
C VAL A 42 1.36 12.44 -6.98
N LEU A 43 0.06 12.46 -6.70
CA LEU A 43 -0.79 13.63 -6.71
C LEU A 43 -1.65 13.65 -5.45
N PHE A 44 -1.95 14.84 -4.95
CA PHE A 44 -2.81 15.07 -3.80
C PHE A 44 -3.98 15.98 -4.17
N SER A 45 -5.21 15.58 -3.85
CA SER A 45 -6.41 16.21 -4.40
C SER A 45 -6.58 17.70 -4.07
N GLN A 46 -6.02 18.17 -2.94
CA GLN A 46 -6.14 19.57 -2.53
C GLN A 46 -5.02 20.48 -3.08
N THR A 47 -3.93 19.91 -3.59
CA THR A 47 -2.79 20.69 -4.12
C THR A 47 -2.51 20.44 -5.59
N ASP A 48 -3.00 19.33 -6.13
CA ASP A 48 -2.81 18.90 -7.51
C ASP A 48 -4.15 18.64 -8.19
N ASN A 49 -4.14 18.66 -9.51
CA ASN A 49 -5.34 18.44 -10.31
C ASN A 49 -5.53 16.95 -10.64
N CYS A 50 -5.95 16.18 -9.62
CA CYS A 50 -6.16 14.73 -9.75
C CYS A 50 -7.21 14.37 -10.80
N SER A 51 -8.30 15.16 -10.93
CA SER A 51 -9.35 14.90 -11.92
C SER A 51 -8.83 15.05 -13.33
N ASP A 52 -8.14 16.16 -13.65
CA ASP A 52 -7.63 16.40 -15.00
C ASP A 52 -6.61 15.33 -15.39
N ARG A 53 -5.75 14.92 -14.45
CA ARG A 53 -4.78 13.86 -14.73
C ARG A 53 -5.45 12.51 -14.99
N LEU A 54 -6.44 12.13 -14.20
CA LEU A 54 -7.16 10.87 -14.40
C LEU A 54 -7.92 10.90 -15.73
N GLU A 55 -8.57 12.01 -16.06
CA GLU A 55 -9.27 12.22 -17.32
C GLU A 55 -8.34 12.14 -18.53
N ASP A 56 -7.11 12.67 -18.42
CA ASP A 56 -6.09 12.53 -19.45
C ASP A 56 -5.70 11.06 -19.67
N LEU A 57 -5.47 10.29 -18.60
CA LEU A 57 -5.21 8.85 -18.71
C LEU A 57 -6.38 8.11 -19.38
N LEU A 58 -7.61 8.35 -18.91
CA LEU A 58 -8.83 7.75 -19.46
C LEU A 58 -9.00 8.07 -20.95
N SER A 59 -8.77 9.32 -21.34
CA SER A 59 -8.94 9.78 -22.72
C SER A 59 -7.94 9.15 -23.68
N ASN A 60 -6.70 8.91 -23.22
CA ASN A 60 -5.63 8.40 -24.07
C ASN A 60 -5.45 6.88 -24.04
N ALA A 61 -6.03 6.17 -23.07
CA ALA A 61 -5.95 4.72 -23.00
C ALA A 61 -6.71 4.03 -24.14
N GLN A 62 -6.17 2.91 -24.63
CA GLN A 62 -6.84 2.03 -25.60
C GLN A 62 -7.74 1.00 -24.93
N GLY A 63 -7.45 0.65 -23.68
CA GLY A 63 -8.28 -0.21 -22.85
C GLY A 63 -8.19 0.22 -21.40
N ILE A 64 -9.24 -0.03 -20.63
CA ILE A 64 -9.30 0.31 -19.21
C ILE A 64 -9.93 -0.84 -18.45
N LYS A 65 -9.27 -1.28 -17.37
CA LYS A 65 -9.86 -2.09 -16.29
C LYS A 65 -9.81 -1.29 -15.00
N THR A 66 -10.86 -1.31 -14.20
CA THR A 66 -10.88 -0.60 -12.92
C THR A 66 -11.80 -1.25 -11.89
N ALA A 67 -11.37 -1.26 -10.64
CA ALA A 67 -12.17 -1.70 -9.49
C ALA A 67 -12.25 -0.55 -8.49
N LEU A 68 -13.48 -0.10 -8.21
CA LEU A 68 -13.76 1.12 -7.46
C LEU A 68 -14.79 0.89 -6.36
N TYR A 69 -14.47 1.33 -5.15
CA TYR A 69 -15.45 1.37 -4.08
C TYR A 69 -16.61 2.33 -4.35
N ASP A 70 -16.33 3.53 -4.88
CA ASP A 70 -17.32 4.59 -5.07
C ASP A 70 -16.96 5.46 -6.30
N LEU A 71 -17.97 5.87 -7.07
CA LEU A 71 -17.85 6.63 -8.32
C LEU A 71 -19.12 7.45 -8.55
N ASP A 72 -18.99 8.79 -8.53
CA ASP A 72 -20.10 9.71 -8.82
C ASP A 72 -19.71 10.87 -9.76
N TYR A 73 -18.45 10.92 -10.21
CA TYR A 73 -17.97 12.04 -11.00
C TYR A 73 -18.33 11.86 -12.49
N GLU A 74 -19.33 12.63 -12.95
CA GLU A 74 -19.96 12.51 -14.26
C GLU A 74 -18.97 12.38 -15.43
N LYS A 75 -17.93 13.22 -15.46
CA LYS A 75 -16.96 13.20 -16.56
C LYS A 75 -16.13 11.91 -16.62
N VAL A 76 -15.82 11.32 -15.47
CA VAL A 76 -15.14 10.01 -15.41
C VAL A 76 -16.09 8.90 -15.87
N ILE A 77 -17.36 8.95 -15.45
CA ILE A 77 -18.41 8.01 -15.88
C ILE A 77 -18.59 8.05 -17.40
N ASP A 78 -18.66 9.26 -17.98
CA ASP A 78 -18.80 9.45 -19.42
C ASP A 78 -17.62 8.87 -20.19
N LEU A 79 -16.39 9.11 -19.73
CA LEU A 79 -15.17 8.58 -20.37
C LEU A 79 -15.11 7.05 -20.26
N LEU A 80 -15.48 6.46 -19.12
CA LEU A 80 -15.53 5.01 -18.95
C LEU A 80 -16.54 4.37 -19.91
N ASN A 81 -17.72 4.98 -20.09
CA ASN A 81 -18.73 4.53 -21.05
C ASN A 81 -18.21 4.63 -22.49
N GLN A 82 -17.63 5.77 -22.87
CA GLN A 82 -17.08 6.00 -24.21
C GLN A 82 -15.98 5.00 -24.55
N LYS A 83 -15.17 4.62 -23.56
CA LYS A 83 -14.07 3.66 -23.72
C LYS A 83 -14.49 2.21 -23.56
N SER A 84 -15.76 1.93 -23.25
CA SER A 84 -16.24 0.58 -22.95
C SER A 84 -15.37 -0.11 -21.90
N ALA A 85 -15.05 0.62 -20.83
CA ALA A 85 -14.16 0.14 -19.79
C ALA A 85 -14.76 -1.04 -19.01
N ASP A 86 -13.90 -1.96 -18.60
CA ASP A 86 -14.25 -3.04 -17.68
C ASP A 86 -14.25 -2.47 -16.25
N LEU A 87 -15.43 -2.10 -15.76
CA LEU A 87 -15.65 -1.51 -14.44
C LEU A 87 -16.21 -2.55 -13.47
N LEU A 88 -15.53 -2.76 -12.34
CA LEU A 88 -16.05 -3.43 -11.15
C LEU A 88 -16.35 -2.37 -10.08
N ILE A 89 -17.49 -2.48 -9.42
CA ILE A 89 -17.91 -1.53 -8.40
C ILE A 89 -18.60 -2.23 -7.23
N ASP A 90 -18.35 -1.73 -6.03
CA ASP A 90 -18.90 -2.27 -4.79
C ASP A 90 -20.44 -2.19 -4.79
N GLU A 91 -21.09 -3.20 -4.22
CA GLU A 91 -22.56 -3.29 -4.20
C GLU A 91 -23.23 -2.12 -3.47
N ASP A 92 -22.62 -1.56 -2.43
CA ASP A 92 -23.20 -0.46 -1.67
C ASP A 92 -23.24 0.85 -2.47
N ASN A 93 -22.40 0.98 -3.51
CA ASN A 93 -22.32 2.15 -4.38
C ASN A 93 -22.64 1.85 -5.86
N TYR A 94 -23.25 0.70 -6.15
CA TYR A 94 -23.60 0.34 -7.53
C TYR A 94 -24.72 1.25 -8.07
N PHE A 95 -24.45 1.90 -9.20
CA PHE A 95 -25.37 2.83 -9.86
C PHE A 95 -25.90 2.34 -11.21
N GLY A 96 -25.71 1.04 -11.53
CA GLY A 96 -26.21 0.43 -12.77
C GLY A 96 -25.24 0.44 -13.95
N MET A 97 -23.96 0.75 -13.72
CA MET A 97 -22.90 0.69 -14.74
C MET A 97 -21.75 -0.20 -14.27
N GLY A 98 -21.21 -1.02 -15.18
CA GLY A 98 -20.20 -2.01 -14.84
C GLY A 98 -20.80 -3.23 -14.15
N GLN A 99 -19.92 -4.03 -13.55
CA GLN A 99 -20.27 -5.23 -12.80
C GLN A 99 -20.28 -4.93 -11.29
N GLU A 100 -21.41 -5.21 -10.67
CA GLU A 100 -21.60 -5.17 -9.21
C GLU A 100 -20.81 -6.30 -8.54
N ILE A 101 -19.97 -5.97 -7.57
CA ILE A 101 -19.22 -6.91 -6.75
C ILE A 101 -19.88 -7.04 -5.39
N LYS A 102 -20.30 -8.26 -5.06
CA LYS A 102 -20.94 -8.60 -3.78
C LYS A 102 -20.04 -9.46 -2.93
N GLY A 103 -19.90 -9.09 -1.66
CA GLY A 103 -18.97 -9.69 -0.73
C GLY A 103 -19.48 -9.74 0.71
N SER A 104 -18.73 -10.40 1.58
CA SER A 104 -18.99 -10.33 3.03
C SER A 104 -18.34 -9.12 3.70
N GLY A 105 -17.40 -8.48 2.98
CA GLY A 105 -16.85 -7.15 3.24
C GLY A 105 -17.01 -6.27 2.01
N LEU A 106 -16.42 -5.08 2.10
CA LEU A 106 -16.44 -4.10 1.01
C LEU A 106 -15.38 -4.48 -0.03
N MET A 107 -15.70 -4.36 -1.31
CA MET A 107 -14.72 -4.23 -2.38
C MET A 107 -14.16 -2.80 -2.31
N HIS A 108 -13.21 -2.60 -1.39
CA HIS A 108 -12.72 -1.27 -1.02
C HIS A 108 -11.48 -0.84 -1.82
N ASN A 109 -11.17 -1.54 -2.91
CA ASN A 109 -10.17 -1.14 -3.88
C ASN A 109 -10.53 0.21 -4.56
N LYS A 110 -9.49 0.93 -5.00
CA LYS A 110 -9.58 2.14 -5.84
C LYS A 110 -8.46 2.12 -6.87
N PHE A 111 -8.49 1.17 -7.80
CA PHE A 111 -7.41 1.02 -8.76
C PHE A 111 -7.87 1.04 -10.22
N TRP A 112 -6.90 1.35 -11.07
CA TRP A 112 -7.06 1.51 -12.50
C TRP A 112 -5.90 0.85 -13.22
N ILE A 113 -6.20 0.20 -14.34
CA ILE A 113 -5.25 -0.33 -15.28
C ILE A 113 -5.55 0.33 -16.62
N PHE A 114 -4.61 1.14 -17.10
CA PHE A 114 -4.69 1.81 -18.39
C PHE A 114 -3.76 1.11 -19.37
N TYR A 115 -4.33 0.65 -20.48
CA TYR A 115 -3.60 -0.06 -21.51
C TYR A 115 -3.23 0.86 -22.67
N ASP A 116 -1.97 0.74 -23.10
CA ASP A 116 -1.44 1.35 -24.32
C ASP A 116 -1.70 2.87 -24.45
N ILE A 117 -1.21 3.64 -23.48
CA ILE A 117 -1.09 5.10 -23.63
C ILE A 117 0.24 5.38 -24.33
N ASN A 118 0.19 5.50 -25.66
CA ASN A 118 1.37 5.69 -26.52
C ASN A 118 2.45 4.61 -26.30
N GLY A 119 2.05 3.34 -26.26
CA GLY A 119 2.95 2.19 -26.06
C GLY A 119 3.32 1.92 -24.60
N THR A 120 2.68 2.58 -23.64
CA THR A 120 2.97 2.44 -22.21
C THR A 120 1.71 2.11 -21.42
N ASP A 121 1.77 1.08 -20.58
CA ASP A 121 0.73 0.76 -19.62
C ASP A 121 0.96 1.50 -18.29
N TYR A 122 -0.14 1.88 -17.63
CA TYR A 122 -0.12 2.56 -16.34
C TYR A 122 -1.08 1.91 -15.36
N ILE A 123 -0.69 1.89 -14.09
CA ILE A 123 -1.54 1.57 -12.96
C ILE A 123 -1.77 2.85 -12.17
N ALA A 124 -2.99 3.08 -11.71
CA ALA A 124 -3.24 4.09 -10.70
C ALA A 124 -3.94 3.48 -9.49
N THR A 125 -3.55 3.88 -8.28
CA THR A 125 -4.19 3.46 -7.02
C THR A 125 -4.03 4.55 -5.96
N GLY A 126 -4.60 4.35 -4.79
CA GLY A 126 -4.42 5.22 -3.63
C GLY A 126 -5.67 5.23 -2.76
N SER A 127 -5.90 6.38 -2.13
CA SER A 127 -7.08 6.59 -1.28
C SER A 127 -8.26 7.24 -2.00
N LEU A 128 -8.02 7.76 -3.21
CA LEU A 128 -8.98 8.56 -3.96
C LEU A 128 -10.10 7.71 -4.56
N ASN A 129 -11.33 7.93 -4.09
CA ASN A 129 -12.52 7.58 -4.87
C ASN A 129 -12.75 8.64 -5.95
N PRO A 130 -13.04 8.28 -7.21
CA PRO A 130 -13.37 9.22 -8.30
C PRO A 130 -14.77 9.84 -8.12
N THR A 131 -14.96 10.55 -7.02
CA THR A 131 -16.19 11.27 -6.71
C THR A 131 -15.94 12.77 -6.70
N LYS A 132 -17.00 13.58 -6.83
CA LYS A 132 -16.92 15.04 -6.70
C LYS A 132 -16.28 15.46 -5.38
N ARG A 133 -16.61 14.77 -4.29
CA ARG A 133 -15.97 15.00 -2.99
C ARG A 133 -14.52 14.54 -2.98
N GLY A 134 -14.23 13.36 -3.53
CA GLY A 134 -12.88 12.81 -3.63
C GLY A 134 -11.93 13.77 -4.36
N PHE A 135 -12.32 14.26 -5.54
CA PHE A 135 -11.50 15.17 -6.32
C PHE A 135 -11.40 16.58 -5.74
N LEU A 136 -12.50 17.15 -5.24
CA LEU A 136 -12.57 18.60 -4.99
C LEU A 136 -12.53 19.00 -3.51
N MET A 137 -12.76 18.07 -2.59
CA MET A 137 -13.08 18.43 -1.19
C MET A 137 -12.25 17.67 -0.16
N ASN A 138 -12.00 16.39 -0.40
CA ASN A 138 -11.29 15.53 0.54
C ASN A 138 -9.76 15.62 0.32
N ASP A 139 -8.97 15.44 1.38
CA ASP A 139 -7.54 15.15 1.24
C ASP A 139 -7.38 13.67 0.87
N ASN A 140 -6.86 13.38 -0.32
CA ASN A 140 -6.56 12.02 -0.79
C ASN A 140 -5.26 12.03 -1.57
N ASN A 141 -4.75 10.85 -1.86
CA ASN A 141 -3.64 10.66 -2.77
C ASN A 141 -3.99 9.72 -3.93
N LEU A 142 -3.36 9.98 -5.07
CA LEU A 142 -3.36 9.16 -6.26
C LEU A 142 -1.91 8.88 -6.65
N VAL A 143 -1.55 7.61 -6.80
CA VAL A 143 -0.23 7.15 -7.23
C VAL A 143 -0.39 6.51 -8.60
N ILE A 144 0.35 7.00 -9.60
CA ILE A 144 0.34 6.51 -10.98
C ILE A 144 1.71 5.92 -11.30
N ILE A 145 1.75 4.66 -11.75
CA ILE A 145 3.00 3.91 -11.97
C ILE A 145 2.95 3.21 -13.33
N SER A 146 4.00 3.36 -14.14
CA SER A 146 4.21 2.47 -15.29
C SER A 146 5.10 1.30 -14.87
N SER A 147 4.50 0.14 -14.69
CA SER A 147 5.18 -1.10 -14.27
C SER A 147 4.46 -2.31 -14.82
N LYS A 148 5.20 -3.21 -15.48
CA LYS A 148 4.61 -4.43 -16.06
C LYS A 148 4.33 -5.49 -15.00
N TYR A 149 5.16 -5.54 -13.94
CA TYR A 149 4.97 -6.51 -12.86
C TYR A 149 3.84 -6.08 -11.93
N LEU A 150 3.74 -4.78 -11.64
CA LEU A 150 2.61 -4.24 -10.90
C LEU A 150 1.32 -4.42 -11.70
N LYS A 151 1.34 -4.14 -13.01
CA LYS A 151 0.19 -4.41 -13.88
C LYS A 151 -0.29 -5.86 -13.76
N ALA A 152 0.61 -6.83 -13.86
CA ALA A 152 0.24 -8.24 -13.73
C ALA A 152 -0.47 -8.54 -12.40
N ASN A 153 0.04 -8.02 -11.28
CA ASN A 153 -0.62 -8.19 -9.97
C ASN A 153 -2.05 -7.60 -9.95
N TYR A 154 -2.25 -6.39 -10.48
CA TYR A 154 -3.57 -5.76 -10.51
C TYR A 154 -4.52 -6.41 -11.54
N GLU A 155 -4.00 -6.98 -12.63
CA GLU A 155 -4.79 -7.78 -13.56
C GLU A 155 -5.29 -9.07 -12.90
N ASP A 156 -4.44 -9.73 -12.12
CA ASP A 156 -4.81 -10.93 -11.37
C ASP A 156 -5.90 -10.61 -10.33
N GLU A 157 -5.71 -9.58 -9.51
CA GLU A 157 -6.71 -9.07 -8.55
C GLU A 157 -8.04 -8.74 -9.25
N PHE A 158 -7.99 -8.01 -10.36
CA PHE A 158 -9.21 -7.66 -11.11
C PHE A 158 -9.97 -8.92 -11.55
N ASN A 159 -9.26 -9.92 -12.08
CA ASN A 159 -9.87 -11.15 -12.56
C ASN A 159 -10.43 -12.00 -11.39
N GLU A 160 -9.78 -11.96 -10.23
CA GLU A 160 -10.25 -12.62 -9.01
C GLU A 160 -11.58 -12.01 -8.53
N LEU A 161 -11.63 -10.69 -8.37
CA LEU A 161 -12.83 -9.94 -8.02
C LEU A 161 -13.97 -10.21 -9.02
N GLN A 162 -13.65 -10.18 -10.32
CA GLN A 162 -14.63 -10.41 -11.38
C GLN A 162 -15.23 -11.82 -11.35
N SER A 163 -14.41 -12.84 -11.11
CA SER A 163 -14.80 -14.25 -11.19
C SER A 163 -15.28 -14.85 -9.87
N LYS A 164 -15.16 -14.11 -8.75
CA LYS A 164 -15.25 -14.65 -7.38
C LYS A 164 -14.32 -15.85 -7.22
N GLY A 165 -13.09 -15.65 -7.69
CA GLY A 165 -12.04 -16.65 -7.71
C GLY A 165 -11.63 -17.11 -6.32
N LYS A 166 -10.61 -17.96 -6.26
CA LYS A 166 -9.95 -18.23 -4.98
C LYS A 166 -8.93 -17.14 -4.74
N ASP A 167 -8.93 -16.64 -3.52
CA ASP A 167 -7.87 -15.91 -2.84
C ASP A 167 -6.49 -16.51 -3.17
N LEU A 168 -5.69 -15.78 -3.94
CA LEU A 168 -4.33 -16.15 -4.31
C LEU A 168 -3.33 -15.06 -3.88
N PRO A 169 -2.24 -15.42 -3.19
CA PRO A 169 -1.21 -14.45 -2.82
C PRO A 169 -0.62 -13.74 -4.03
N THR A 170 -0.30 -12.45 -3.85
CA THR A 170 0.33 -11.63 -4.89
C THR A 170 1.59 -12.28 -5.45
N ILE A 171 1.71 -12.37 -6.78
CA ILE A 171 2.85 -13.04 -7.43
C ILE A 171 4.12 -12.19 -7.31
N TYR A 172 4.04 -10.90 -7.66
CA TYR A 172 5.18 -9.99 -7.63
C TYR A 172 5.11 -9.06 -6.42
N GLN A 173 5.20 -9.61 -5.21
CA GLN A 173 5.18 -8.83 -3.96
C GLN A 173 6.33 -7.82 -3.86
N LYS A 174 7.48 -8.08 -4.49
CA LYS A 174 8.68 -7.24 -4.42
C LYS A 174 9.30 -7.07 -5.81
N ILE A 175 9.51 -5.82 -6.20
CA ILE A 175 10.06 -5.42 -7.49
C ILE A 175 11.22 -4.44 -7.22
N ILE A 176 12.35 -4.61 -7.92
CA ILE A 176 13.35 -3.55 -7.99
C ILE A 176 12.96 -2.60 -9.12
N PHE A 177 12.33 -1.49 -8.76
CA PHE A 177 11.78 -0.48 -9.66
C PHE A 177 12.65 0.77 -9.64
N ASN A 178 13.24 1.16 -10.78
CA ASN A 178 14.15 2.31 -10.86
C ASN A 178 15.30 2.26 -9.81
N ASN A 179 15.82 1.06 -9.56
CA ASN A 179 16.82 0.75 -8.51
C ASN A 179 16.36 0.87 -7.04
N ASN A 180 15.09 1.19 -6.80
CA ASN A 180 14.47 1.21 -5.48
C ASN A 180 13.62 -0.05 -5.29
N LEU A 181 13.31 -0.40 -4.04
CA LEU A 181 12.36 -1.47 -3.75
C LEU A 181 10.93 -0.91 -3.84
N LEU A 182 10.07 -1.59 -4.58
CA LEU A 182 8.64 -1.39 -4.62
C LEU A 182 7.97 -2.69 -4.19
N GLU A 183 7.04 -2.61 -3.25
CA GLU A 183 6.25 -3.76 -2.79
C GLU A 183 4.76 -3.49 -3.01
N ASN A 184 4.01 -4.55 -3.30
CA ASN A 184 2.56 -4.51 -3.50
C ASN A 184 1.92 -5.77 -2.89
N TYR A 185 0.78 -5.57 -2.23
CA TYR A 185 0.03 -6.60 -1.53
C TYR A 185 -1.46 -6.31 -1.62
N PHE A 186 -2.28 -7.36 -1.64
CA PHE A 186 -3.74 -7.31 -1.58
C PHE A 186 -4.24 -7.98 -0.30
N CYS A 187 -5.29 -7.42 0.29
CA CYS A 187 -5.94 -7.95 1.48
C CYS A 187 -7.32 -8.48 1.12
N PRO A 188 -7.76 -9.58 1.74
CA PRO A 188 -7.18 -10.20 2.94
C PRO A 188 -5.96 -11.13 2.73
N ASP A 189 -5.66 -11.49 1.49
CA ASP A 189 -4.75 -12.58 1.11
C ASP A 189 -3.31 -12.47 1.62
N ASP A 190 -2.75 -11.27 1.59
CA ASP A 190 -1.35 -11.04 1.91
C ASP A 190 -1.12 -10.54 3.36
N ASN A 191 -2.17 -10.39 4.17
CA ASN A 191 -2.07 -9.87 5.54
C ASN A 191 -1.37 -8.50 5.63
N CYS A 192 -2.02 -7.46 5.10
CA CYS A 192 -1.46 -6.11 5.00
C CYS A 192 -1.05 -5.53 6.36
N GLU A 193 -1.76 -5.85 7.46
CA GLU A 193 -1.39 -5.42 8.82
C GLU A 193 0.04 -5.88 9.17
N GLU A 194 0.37 -7.13 8.85
CA GLU A 194 1.73 -7.65 9.05
C GLU A 194 2.75 -6.91 8.18
N LYS A 195 2.44 -6.65 6.90
CA LYS A 195 3.35 -5.94 5.99
C LYS A 195 3.61 -4.52 6.45
N VAL A 196 2.58 -3.82 6.91
CA VAL A 196 2.68 -2.49 7.52
C VAL A 196 3.57 -2.56 8.76
N LEU A 197 3.26 -3.45 9.71
CA LEU A 197 3.99 -3.57 10.97
C LEU A 197 5.47 -3.92 10.77
N VAL A 198 5.78 -4.86 9.87
CA VAL A 198 7.17 -5.24 9.53
C VAL A 198 7.94 -4.06 8.93
N THR A 199 7.27 -3.21 8.16
CA THR A 199 7.89 -2.05 7.53
C THR A 199 8.11 -0.93 8.55
N LEU A 200 7.13 -0.64 9.40
CA LEU A 200 7.25 0.32 10.51
C LEU A 200 8.39 -0.06 11.45
N LYS A 201 8.56 -1.35 11.77
CA LYS A 201 9.67 -1.88 12.60
C LYS A 201 11.08 -1.62 12.07
N LYS A 202 11.22 -1.18 10.80
CA LYS A 202 12.51 -0.80 10.22
C LYS A 202 12.88 0.66 10.48
N ALA A 203 11.96 1.48 10.99
CA ALA A 203 12.19 2.90 11.26
C ALA A 203 13.36 3.12 12.23
N ARG A 204 14.12 4.19 11.98
CA ARG A 204 15.30 4.57 12.77
C ARG A 204 15.23 5.97 13.34
N ASN A 205 14.47 6.87 12.72
CA ASN A 205 14.42 8.28 13.06
C ASN A 205 12.98 8.77 13.25
N SER A 206 12.08 8.47 12.31
CA SER A 206 10.74 9.07 12.31
C SER A 206 9.68 8.20 11.65
N ILE A 207 8.46 8.29 12.17
CA ILE A 207 7.24 7.75 11.55
C ILE A 207 6.18 8.85 11.56
N TYR A 208 5.70 9.25 10.39
CA TYR A 208 4.57 10.16 10.27
C TYR A 208 3.39 9.47 9.59
N PHE A 209 2.18 9.72 10.03
CA PHE A 209 1.01 9.07 9.44
C PHE A 209 -0.20 9.99 9.30
N MET A 210 -1.05 9.64 8.33
CA MET A 210 -2.34 10.26 8.06
C MET A 210 -3.32 9.15 7.74
N ASP A 211 -4.30 8.92 8.63
CA ASP A 211 -5.23 7.81 8.48
C ASP A 211 -6.69 8.23 8.67
N PHE A 212 -7.50 7.84 7.69
CA PHE A 212 -8.95 8.01 7.72
C PHE A 212 -9.59 7.20 8.85
N SER A 213 -9.31 5.90 8.94
CA SER A 213 -9.79 5.03 10.01
C SER A 213 -8.65 4.15 10.52
N PHE A 214 -8.37 4.24 11.82
CA PHE A 214 -7.26 3.51 12.44
C PHE A 214 -7.71 2.96 13.80
N THR A 215 -7.84 1.63 13.84
CA THR A 215 -8.32 0.84 15.00
C THR A 215 -7.50 -0.46 15.19
N SER A 216 -6.32 -0.55 14.58
CA SER A 216 -5.43 -1.71 14.69
C SER A 216 -4.59 -1.60 15.95
N ASP A 217 -4.92 -2.40 16.97
CA ASP A 217 -4.12 -2.51 18.19
C ASP A 217 -2.66 -2.89 17.90
N PRO A 218 -2.34 -3.87 17.03
CA PRO A 218 -0.94 -4.23 16.76
C PRO A 218 -0.09 -3.10 16.20
N ILE A 219 -0.65 -2.28 15.30
CA ILE A 219 0.06 -1.12 14.74
C ILE A 219 0.11 0.01 15.78
N GLY A 220 -1.00 0.31 16.45
CA GLY A 220 -1.08 1.37 17.45
C GLY A 220 -0.17 1.15 18.66
N ASP A 221 -0.17 -0.06 19.22
CA ASP A 221 0.70 -0.46 20.34
C ASP A 221 2.18 -0.35 19.97
N TYR A 222 2.55 -0.75 18.75
CA TYR A 222 3.91 -0.61 18.28
C TYR A 222 4.34 0.87 18.25
N LEU A 223 3.51 1.75 17.66
CA LEU A 223 3.82 3.18 17.60
C LEU A 223 3.91 3.81 18.99
N ILE A 224 3.02 3.45 19.91
CA ILE A 224 3.08 3.89 21.31
C ILE A 224 4.38 3.42 21.97
N SER A 225 4.78 2.16 21.76
CA SER A 225 5.99 1.60 22.38
C SER A 225 7.30 2.22 21.92
N GLU A 226 7.32 2.82 20.72
CA GLU A 226 8.51 3.43 20.12
C GLU A 226 8.52 4.96 20.19
N LYS A 227 7.49 5.59 20.77
CA LYS A 227 7.31 7.05 20.82
C LYS A 227 8.47 7.81 21.48
N ASP A 228 9.22 7.17 22.39
CA ASP A 228 10.34 7.79 23.10
C ASP A 228 11.69 7.61 22.36
N LYS A 229 11.70 6.79 21.29
CA LYS A 229 12.90 6.48 20.48
C LYS A 229 12.84 7.10 19.09
N LEU A 230 11.64 7.30 18.55
CA LEU A 230 11.38 7.81 17.21
C LEU A 230 10.58 9.13 17.30
N ASP A 231 10.77 10.04 16.35
CA ASP A 231 9.84 11.16 16.16
C ASP A 231 8.57 10.64 15.48
N ILE A 232 7.50 10.46 16.26
CA ILE A 232 6.22 9.95 15.78
C ILE A 232 5.14 11.04 15.84
N LYS A 233 4.50 11.30 14.70
CA LYS A 233 3.41 12.28 14.55
C LYS A 233 2.28 11.73 13.67
N GLY A 234 1.03 12.00 14.05
CA GLY A 234 -0.12 11.42 13.37
C GLY A 234 -1.30 12.35 13.22
N VAL A 235 -1.96 12.32 12.06
CA VAL A 235 -3.24 13.00 11.84
C VAL A 235 -4.34 11.96 11.62
N PHE A 236 -5.41 12.05 12.39
CA PHE A 236 -6.60 11.23 12.26
C PHE A 236 -7.74 12.03 11.66
N GLU A 237 -8.58 11.40 10.84
CA GLU A 237 -9.82 12.03 10.42
C GLU A 237 -10.78 12.16 11.61
N GLU A 238 -11.21 13.38 11.89
CA GLU A 238 -11.92 13.72 13.12
C GLU A 238 -13.26 12.99 13.25
N GLN A 239 -14.07 13.01 12.19
CA GLN A 239 -15.43 12.48 12.23
C GLN A 239 -15.41 10.97 12.41
N GLN A 240 -14.51 10.29 11.70
CA GLN A 240 -14.31 8.86 11.75
C GLN A 240 -13.75 8.41 13.09
N ALA A 241 -12.73 9.09 13.63
CA ALA A 241 -12.21 8.77 14.95
C ALA A 241 -13.27 8.99 16.05
N LYS A 242 -14.07 10.06 15.97
CA LYS A 242 -15.16 10.30 16.94
C LYS A 242 -16.28 9.27 16.84
N SER A 243 -16.65 8.83 15.64
CA SER A 243 -17.67 7.78 15.45
C SER A 243 -17.20 6.43 15.99
N GLN A 244 -15.89 6.19 15.98
CA GLN A 244 -15.22 4.98 16.47
C GLN A 244 -14.62 5.14 17.87
N LYS A 245 -15.13 6.05 18.71
CA LYS A 245 -14.51 6.47 19.99
C LYS A 245 -14.00 5.33 20.89
N SER A 246 -14.66 4.17 20.90
CA SER A 246 -14.27 3.01 21.72
C SER A 246 -13.16 2.14 21.12
N TYR A 247 -12.83 2.32 19.84
CA TYR A 247 -11.94 1.44 19.08
C TYR A 247 -10.82 2.18 18.35
N THR A 248 -10.95 3.50 18.15
CA THR A 248 -9.91 4.28 17.48
C THR A 248 -8.63 4.34 18.29
N GLU A 249 -7.49 4.22 17.62
CA GLU A 249 -6.18 4.41 18.23
C GLU A 249 -5.93 5.87 18.65
N TYR A 250 -6.71 6.84 18.14
CA TYR A 250 -6.50 8.27 18.45
C TYR A 250 -6.50 8.54 19.97
N TYR A 251 -7.54 8.11 20.69
CA TYR A 251 -7.67 8.39 22.12
C TYR A 251 -6.62 7.65 22.95
N LYS A 252 -6.31 6.41 22.55
CA LYS A 252 -5.26 5.60 23.19
C LYS A 252 -3.88 6.22 23.01
N MET A 253 -3.56 6.72 21.82
CA MET A 253 -2.32 7.46 21.55
C MET A 253 -2.27 8.80 22.30
N LEU A 254 -3.39 9.51 22.37
CA LEU A 254 -3.52 10.75 23.13
C LEU A 254 -3.26 10.53 24.63
N ASP A 255 -3.87 9.51 25.22
CA ASP A 255 -3.66 9.13 26.63
C ASP A 255 -2.22 8.72 26.93
N ASN A 256 -1.49 8.25 25.91
CA ASN A 256 -0.05 7.94 25.98
C ASN A 256 0.87 9.13 25.64
N ASN A 257 0.33 10.34 25.57
CA ASN A 257 1.05 11.58 25.26
C ASN A 257 1.77 11.57 23.91
N MET A 258 1.22 10.85 22.91
CA MET A 258 1.73 10.92 21.55
C MET A 258 1.32 12.23 20.87
N ASN A 259 2.10 12.67 19.89
CA ASN A 259 1.81 13.85 19.10
C ASN A 259 0.82 13.50 17.98
N VAL A 260 -0.45 13.37 18.34
CA VAL A 260 -1.54 13.08 17.41
C VAL A 260 -2.58 14.19 17.40
N ARG A 261 -3.14 14.48 16.22
CA ARG A 261 -4.10 15.56 15.99
C ARG A 261 -5.30 15.05 15.20
N PHE A 262 -6.42 15.73 15.37
CA PHE A 262 -7.50 15.66 14.39
C PHE A 262 -7.16 16.53 13.19
N ASP A 263 -7.57 16.10 12.01
CA ASP A 263 -7.38 16.86 10.79
C ASP A 263 -8.11 18.22 10.79
N GLY A 264 -7.74 19.07 9.84
CA GLY A 264 -8.29 20.41 9.67
C GLY A 264 -9.28 20.54 8.51
N ASN A 265 -9.56 19.46 7.78
CA ASN A 265 -10.45 19.52 6.63
C ASN A 265 -11.91 19.64 7.10
N LYS A 266 -12.72 20.41 6.38
CA LYS A 266 -14.16 20.53 6.65
C LYS A 266 -14.96 19.34 6.10
N TYR A 267 -14.35 18.60 5.19
CA TYR A 267 -14.85 17.35 4.63
C TYR A 267 -14.07 16.20 5.27
N ASN A 268 -13.38 15.37 4.48
CA ASN A 268 -12.62 14.24 5.01
C ASN A 268 -11.12 14.37 4.68
N MET A 269 -10.26 14.11 5.67
CA MET A 269 -8.90 13.66 5.41
C MET A 269 -8.94 12.14 5.17
N HIS A 270 -8.85 11.73 3.92
CA HIS A 270 -9.11 10.35 3.49
C HIS A 270 -7.83 9.57 3.14
N HIS A 271 -6.65 10.09 3.50
CA HIS A 271 -5.39 9.34 3.39
C HIS A 271 -5.41 8.06 4.22
N LYS A 272 -4.59 7.09 3.80
CA LYS A 272 -4.12 5.96 4.61
C LYS A 272 -2.63 5.81 4.35
N VAL A 273 -1.83 6.56 5.09
CA VAL A 273 -0.43 6.81 4.75
C VAL A 273 0.46 6.66 5.97
N PHE A 274 1.56 5.93 5.82
CA PHE A 274 2.69 5.96 6.74
C PHE A 274 3.96 6.39 6.00
N ILE A 275 4.72 7.32 6.55
CA ILE A 275 5.97 7.85 6.02
C ILE A 275 7.07 7.52 7.03
N ILE A 276 8.08 6.80 6.58
CA ILE A 276 9.13 6.24 7.45
C ILE A 276 10.48 6.80 7.04
N ASP A 277 11.18 7.44 7.97
CA ASP A 277 12.53 8.00 7.82
C ASP A 277 12.74 8.91 6.59
N ASN A 278 11.67 9.54 6.09
CA ASN A 278 11.66 10.30 4.83
C ASN A 278 12.25 9.51 3.65
N GLN A 279 12.00 8.19 3.64
CA GLN A 279 12.60 7.25 2.69
C GLN A 279 11.60 6.23 2.16
N THR A 280 10.65 5.81 2.99
CA THR A 280 9.63 4.82 2.63
C THR A 280 8.25 5.41 2.85
N VAL A 281 7.34 5.12 1.93
CA VAL A 281 5.90 5.41 2.08
C VAL A 281 5.11 4.13 1.96
N ILE A 282 4.12 3.98 2.83
CA ILE A 282 3.04 3.02 2.68
C ILE A 282 1.79 3.82 2.34
N THR A 283 1.08 3.43 1.28
CA THR A 283 -0.21 4.01 0.89
C THR A 283 -1.05 2.97 0.14
N GLY A 284 -2.32 3.27 -0.08
CA GLY A 284 -3.25 2.41 -0.81
C GLY A 284 -4.69 2.71 -0.39
N SER A 285 -5.56 1.73 -0.56
CA SER A 285 -6.95 1.81 -0.10
C SER A 285 -7.12 1.37 1.36
N TYR A 286 -6.19 0.54 1.84
CA TYR A 286 -6.21 -0.13 3.14
C TYR A 286 -6.28 0.85 4.32
N ASN A 287 -7.33 0.74 5.14
CA ASN A 287 -7.38 1.35 6.46
C ASN A 287 -6.81 0.38 7.51
N PRO A 288 -5.90 0.81 8.43
CA PRO A 288 -5.34 -0.02 9.50
C PRO A 288 -6.39 -0.40 10.55
N THR A 289 -7.22 -1.38 10.20
CA THR A 289 -8.37 -1.87 10.95
C THR A 289 -8.52 -3.37 10.73
N LYS A 290 -9.20 -4.06 11.64
CA LYS A 290 -9.51 -5.49 11.46
C LYS A 290 -10.29 -5.77 10.17
N GLY A 291 -11.27 -4.91 9.85
CA GLY A 291 -12.06 -5.03 8.63
C GLY A 291 -11.21 -4.90 7.36
N GLY A 292 -10.28 -3.93 7.33
CA GLY A 292 -9.35 -3.75 6.21
C GLY A 292 -8.38 -4.92 6.01
N ASN A 293 -8.02 -5.64 7.08
CA ASN A 293 -7.05 -6.75 6.99
C ASN A 293 -7.71 -8.12 6.72
N GLU A 294 -8.87 -8.39 7.30
CA GLU A 294 -9.45 -9.73 7.33
C GLU A 294 -10.69 -9.89 6.44
N ARG A 295 -11.27 -8.81 5.92
CA ARG A 295 -12.62 -8.87 5.34
C ARG A 295 -12.83 -8.05 4.06
N ASN A 296 -12.31 -6.82 4.00
CA ASN A 296 -12.47 -5.96 2.84
C ASN A 296 -11.38 -6.26 1.81
N ASP A 297 -11.74 -6.16 0.53
CA ASP A 297 -10.76 -6.20 -0.56
C ASP A 297 -10.02 -4.87 -0.60
N GLU A 298 -8.72 -4.89 -0.34
CA GLU A 298 -7.89 -3.69 -0.19
C GLU A 298 -6.53 -3.90 -0.85
N ASN A 299 -5.82 -2.83 -1.18
CA ASN A 299 -4.43 -2.91 -1.62
C ASN A 299 -3.53 -1.96 -0.83
N ILE A 300 -2.25 -2.33 -0.75
CA ILE A 300 -1.16 -1.45 -0.32
C ILE A 300 -0.01 -1.44 -1.33
N LEU A 301 0.67 -0.30 -1.39
CA LEU A 301 1.99 -0.11 -1.96
C LEU A 301 2.96 0.26 -0.85
N ILE A 302 4.15 -0.34 -0.86
CA ILE A 302 5.29 0.08 -0.03
C ILE A 302 6.40 0.55 -0.96
N ILE A 303 6.64 1.85 -0.95
CA ILE A 303 7.50 2.54 -1.92
C ILE A 303 8.76 3.00 -1.19
N HIS A 304 9.90 2.33 -1.42
CA HIS A 304 11.19 2.67 -0.83
C HIS A 304 11.95 3.68 -1.70
N ASP A 305 11.35 4.83 -1.97
CA ASP A 305 11.93 5.91 -2.78
C ASP A 305 11.89 7.24 -2.03
N LYS A 306 13.06 7.78 -1.70
CA LYS A 306 13.22 9.06 -1.00
C LYS A 306 12.55 10.24 -1.70
N ARG A 307 12.48 10.24 -3.05
CA ARG A 307 11.82 11.32 -3.79
C ARG A 307 10.32 11.28 -3.56
N ILE A 308 9.73 10.08 -3.59
CA ILE A 308 8.31 9.88 -3.33
C ILE A 308 7.97 10.17 -1.87
N ALA A 309 8.80 9.68 -0.93
CA ALA A 309 8.65 9.98 0.49
C ALA A 309 8.68 11.48 0.78
N LYS A 310 9.49 12.25 0.05
CA LYS A 310 9.53 13.70 0.19
C LYS A 310 8.23 14.37 -0.27
N GLU A 311 7.57 13.89 -1.32
CA GLU A 311 6.29 14.46 -1.77
C GLU A 311 5.18 14.18 -0.75
N PHE A 312 5.09 12.95 -0.23
CA PHE A 312 4.16 12.64 0.87
C PHE A 312 4.48 13.40 2.16
N LEU A 313 5.76 13.66 2.45
CA LEU A 313 6.15 14.45 3.61
C LEU A 313 5.66 15.91 3.51
N LYS A 314 5.75 16.53 2.32
CA LYS A 314 5.19 17.87 2.11
C LYS A 314 3.69 17.90 2.34
N GLU A 315 2.97 16.88 1.85
CA GLU A 315 1.54 16.77 2.08
C GLU A 315 1.23 16.58 3.57
N PHE A 316 1.98 15.71 4.26
CA PHE A 316 1.87 15.56 5.70
C PHE A 316 2.08 16.89 6.42
N GLU A 317 3.11 17.66 6.07
CA GLU A 317 3.38 18.98 6.67
C GLU A 317 2.19 19.93 6.47
N ARG A 318 1.61 20.00 5.27
CA ARG A 318 0.42 20.81 4.99
C ARG A 318 -0.79 20.38 5.84
N VAL A 319 -1.10 19.08 5.85
CA VAL A 319 -2.21 18.52 6.63
C VAL A 319 -1.99 18.76 8.13
N TRP A 320 -0.75 18.58 8.61
CA TRP A 320 -0.34 18.77 10.00
C TRP A 320 -0.45 20.22 10.47
N GLU A 321 -0.11 21.19 9.61
CA GLU A 321 -0.25 22.62 9.89
C GLU A 321 -1.71 23.05 10.01
N LEU A 322 -2.60 22.47 9.19
CA LEU A 322 -4.04 22.72 9.24
C LEU A 322 -4.74 21.94 10.37
N ALA A 323 -4.12 20.85 10.85
CA ALA A 323 -4.67 19.98 11.87
C ALA A 323 -4.93 20.71 13.19
N LYS A 324 -6.03 20.35 13.85
CA LYS A 324 -6.48 20.95 15.10
C LYS A 324 -5.48 20.60 16.20
N THR A 325 -4.91 21.62 16.83
CA THR A 325 -4.07 21.40 18.00
C THR A 325 -4.96 21.13 19.21
N ASN A 326 -4.55 20.19 20.06
CA ASN A 326 -5.22 19.91 21.32
C ASN A 326 -5.05 21.06 22.35
N TYR A 327 -4.61 22.25 21.90
CA TYR A 327 -4.24 23.42 22.70
C TYR A 327 -5.17 24.62 22.48
N LEU A 328 -6.43 24.38 22.11
CA LEU A 328 -7.46 25.41 22.13
C LEU A 328 -8.44 25.11 23.27
N ASN A 329 -8.41 26.02 24.24
CA ASN A 329 -9.15 26.07 25.51
C ASN A 329 -10.62 25.67 25.44
#